data_AF-A0A7W7T7K2-F1
#
_entry.id   AF-A0A7W7T7K2-F1
#
_cell.length_a   1.000
_cell.length_b   1.000
_cell.length_c   1.000
_cell.angle_alpha   90.00
_cell.angle_beta   90.00
_cell.angle_gamma   90.00
#
_symmetry.space_group_name_H-M   'P 1'
#
loop_
_entity.id
_entity.type
_entity.pdbx_description
1 polymer ?
#
loop_
_entity_poly.entity_id
_entity_poly.type
_entity_poly.pdbx_seq_one_letter_code
_entity_poly.pdbx_strand_id
1 'polypeptide(L)'
;MRIQPRRQILDIWRSVVKSSYRDGAWQWGGREDSNSLSDAEQLICLLYPATEVSALALEQPDVIAEDAAKALERLGEPRVVPFRVVELVEEYLERHTRDGEPYFGGGGYLGTDGDEPPTERQLALGLVDSYSLSLTLCLAALGFLNVYKPHAARRPALVSRIETIQAALSRRLTAAQIGLLRSFVVNTVGLDDRDAPVRSAMLAMVNQGDDPDPVVVNRLRERLQRVRTRLLDDVRVGVSTDRTLEEESRLFEIGWGWSIVRDATPVELDLERSAFDRQPTIGSVQGVAHSRPYLYSTVVALDGINDLRSARTRELNLLDDEQRRLTEALQIRWDLTQRYWSTIARFGKTWPLEDIPWRTSDGEESDYYSLLVSAVLVQDLEARQATDDDLNRAVAVFEALAQRGRITRRVTQDDPSVAMHVPGVRMTLGGSADIGPQLYWYARDFAPLLLKRCLQAAALSVNRNARDRLMRLAETTMDHLERRRIRDGDAPGLWDNPAAVLFGDGAEAVERRPSWYMTERVVEALITGARTFEERPLRSASMRARAEDALHEAEHLLNRLLLNSDSDDTSARSAELTMIERRLSRAREVVTERPGTANALALAALLSLDEMDVAQNDASRGV
;
A
#
# COMPACT_ATOMS: atom_id res chain seq x y z
N MET A 1 7.19 18.95 6.56
CA MET A 1 7.98 18.21 7.56
C MET A 1 8.66 17.06 6.83
N ARG A 2 9.88 16.66 7.24
CA ARG A 2 10.53 15.48 6.66
C ARG A 2 9.81 14.21 7.13
N ILE A 3 9.48 13.30 6.22
CA ILE A 3 8.90 12.00 6.56
C ILE A 3 9.97 11.15 7.27
N GLN A 4 9.65 10.65 8.47
CA GLN A 4 10.53 9.85 9.32
C GLN A 4 9.78 8.58 9.74
N PRO A 5 9.67 7.57 8.84
CA PRO A 5 8.76 6.45 9.01
C PRO A 5 8.90 5.75 10.36
N ARG A 6 10.13 5.35 10.73
CA ARG A 6 10.41 4.70 12.02
C ARG A 6 9.88 5.53 13.19
N ARG A 7 10.28 6.80 13.28
CA ARG A 7 9.90 7.66 14.40
C ARG A 7 8.38 7.85 14.47
N GLN A 8 7.76 8.15 13.33
CA GLN A 8 6.32 8.39 13.26
C GLN A 8 5.52 7.13 13.58
N ILE A 9 5.96 5.95 13.13
CA ILE A 9 5.33 4.68 13.52
C ILE A 9 5.45 4.44 15.02
N LEU A 10 6.61 4.69 15.64
CA LEU A 10 6.78 4.57 17.09
C LEU A 10 5.90 5.55 17.87
N ASP A 11 5.70 6.76 17.36
CA ASP A 11 4.78 7.75 17.93
C ASP A 11 3.31 7.26 17.82
N ILE A 12 2.95 6.63 16.69
CA ILE A 12 1.65 6.00 16.50
C ILE A 12 1.48 4.82 17.48
N TRP A 13 2.44 3.91 17.61
CA TRP A 13 2.38 2.80 18.56
C TRP A 13 2.15 3.24 20.00
N ARG A 14 2.86 4.28 20.46
CA ARG A 14 2.61 4.87 21.79
C ARG A 14 1.15 5.32 21.94
N SER A 15 0.62 5.94 20.90
CA SER A 15 -0.74 6.48 20.87
C SER A 15 -1.78 5.37 20.81
N VAL A 16 -1.56 4.34 19.99
CA VAL A 16 -2.39 3.13 19.86
C VAL A 16 -2.48 2.39 21.19
N VAL A 17 -1.35 2.12 21.83
CA VAL A 17 -1.34 1.41 23.12
C VAL A 17 -1.95 2.28 24.21
N LYS A 18 -1.67 3.58 24.23
CA LYS A 18 -2.30 4.50 25.19
C LYS A 18 -3.82 4.55 25.05
N SER A 19 -4.34 4.57 23.83
CA SER A 19 -5.78 4.67 23.57
C SER A 19 -6.50 3.34 23.76
N SER A 20 -5.85 2.23 23.41
CA SER A 20 -6.47 0.91 23.28
C SER A 20 -6.20 0.01 24.48
N TYR A 21 -5.08 0.17 25.19
CA TYR A 21 -4.77 -0.64 26.36
C TYR A 21 -5.06 0.13 27.65
N ARG A 22 -6.24 -0.11 28.25
CA ARG A 22 -6.72 0.58 29.46
C ARG A 22 -7.12 -0.44 30.51
N ASP A 23 -6.81 -0.13 31.76
CA ASP A 23 -7.16 -0.97 32.92
C ASP A 23 -6.71 -2.44 32.78
N GLY A 24 -5.58 -2.66 32.09
CA GLY A 24 -5.00 -3.98 31.87
C GLY A 24 -5.65 -4.81 30.75
N ALA A 25 -6.62 -4.25 30.03
CA ALA A 25 -7.34 -4.90 28.93
C ALA A 25 -7.26 -4.09 27.64
N TRP A 26 -7.36 -4.79 26.51
CA TRP A 26 -7.48 -4.15 25.20
C TRP A 26 -8.93 -3.72 24.96
N GLN A 27 -9.09 -2.52 24.42
CA GLN A 27 -10.35 -1.88 24.13
C GLN A 27 -10.48 -1.78 22.60
N TRP A 28 -11.44 -2.53 22.08
CA TRP A 28 -11.76 -2.55 20.65
C TRP A 28 -12.69 -1.40 20.25
N GLY A 29 -12.63 -1.00 18.99
CA GLY A 29 -13.45 0.07 18.44
C GLY A 29 -12.85 1.47 18.61
N GLY A 30 -13.52 2.47 18.06
CA GLY A 30 -13.04 3.85 18.01
C GLY A 30 -14.18 4.82 17.74
N ARG A 31 -14.08 5.60 16.65
CA ARG A 31 -15.21 6.36 16.12
C ARG A 31 -16.35 5.43 15.72
N GLU A 32 -16.01 4.39 14.97
CA GLU A 32 -16.91 3.28 14.66
C GLU A 32 -16.89 2.25 15.80
N ASP A 33 -18.05 1.64 16.05
CA ASP A 33 -18.15 0.55 17.02
C ASP A 33 -17.36 -0.68 16.54
N SER A 34 -16.93 -1.50 17.51
CA SER A 34 -16.16 -2.72 17.25
C SER A 34 -16.86 -3.62 16.23
N ASN A 35 -16.15 -3.94 15.17
CA ASN A 35 -16.58 -4.81 14.08
C ASN A 35 -15.34 -5.44 13.42
N SER A 36 -15.55 -6.40 12.51
CA SER A 36 -14.43 -7.19 11.96
C SER A 36 -13.42 -6.36 11.19
N LEU A 37 -13.88 -5.30 10.52
CA LEU A 37 -13.06 -4.37 9.77
C LEU A 37 -12.32 -3.40 10.71
N SER A 38 -13.05 -2.69 11.57
CA SER A 38 -12.43 -1.70 12.48
C SER A 38 -11.42 -2.32 13.45
N ASP A 39 -11.70 -3.51 13.97
CA ASP A 39 -10.79 -4.19 14.90
C ASP A 39 -9.52 -4.67 14.16
N ALA A 40 -9.65 -5.06 12.89
CA ALA A 40 -8.49 -5.40 12.06
C ALA A 40 -7.63 -4.18 11.76
N GLU A 41 -8.23 -3.03 11.44
CA GLU A 41 -7.51 -1.76 11.22
C GLU A 41 -6.76 -1.32 12.48
N GLN A 42 -7.36 -1.53 13.65
CA GLN A 42 -6.72 -1.25 14.92
C GLN A 42 -5.51 -2.16 15.16
N LEU A 43 -5.66 -3.47 14.94
CA LEU A 43 -4.60 -4.46 15.16
C LEU A 43 -3.45 -4.30 14.16
N ILE A 44 -3.76 -3.98 12.89
CA ILE A 44 -2.75 -3.84 11.83
C ILE A 44 -1.82 -2.64 12.06
N CYS A 45 -2.29 -1.61 12.77
CA CYS A 45 -1.45 -0.48 13.19
C CYS A 45 -0.24 -0.92 14.05
N LEU A 46 -0.34 -2.04 14.76
CA LEU A 46 0.78 -2.66 15.48
C LEU A 46 1.50 -3.69 14.62
N LEU A 47 0.74 -4.62 14.03
CA LEU A 47 1.30 -5.84 13.47
C LEU A 47 2.00 -5.62 12.13
N TYR A 48 1.43 -4.80 11.24
CA TYR A 48 1.97 -4.62 9.90
C TYR A 48 3.33 -3.92 9.88
N PRO A 49 3.56 -2.83 10.65
CA PRO A 49 4.90 -2.26 10.74
C PRO A 49 5.91 -3.22 11.38
N ALA A 50 5.49 -4.01 12.37
CA ALA A 50 6.38 -4.95 13.04
C ALA A 50 6.89 -6.03 12.08
N THR A 51 6.06 -6.44 11.11
CA THR A 51 6.43 -7.47 10.14
C THR A 51 7.10 -6.93 8.88
N GLU A 52 6.74 -5.73 8.45
CA GLU A 52 7.22 -5.16 7.19
C GLU A 52 8.46 -4.28 7.32
N VAL A 53 8.71 -3.71 8.50
CA VAL A 53 9.88 -2.87 8.75
C VAL A 53 10.80 -3.62 9.70
N SER A 54 11.88 -4.20 9.16
CA SER A 54 12.82 -5.04 9.90
C SER A 54 13.33 -4.41 11.22
N ALA A 55 13.57 -3.10 11.20
CA ALA A 55 14.04 -2.37 12.38
C ALA A 55 12.97 -2.25 13.49
N LEU A 56 11.70 -2.49 13.18
CA LEU A 56 10.56 -2.46 14.11
C LEU A 56 10.09 -3.88 14.50
N ALA A 57 10.83 -4.93 14.15
CA ALA A 57 10.47 -6.30 14.47
C ALA A 57 10.18 -6.50 15.96
N LEU A 58 9.05 -7.16 16.23
CA LEU A 58 8.57 -7.47 17.58
C LEU A 58 8.59 -8.98 17.87
N GLU A 59 8.69 -9.81 16.83
CA GLU A 59 8.64 -11.27 16.92
C GLU A 59 9.87 -11.91 17.60
N GLN A 60 10.95 -11.15 17.80
CA GLN A 60 12.20 -11.64 18.42
C GLN A 60 12.46 -10.91 19.76
N PRO A 61 12.03 -11.47 20.91
CA PRO A 61 12.04 -10.76 22.20
C PRO A 61 13.43 -10.31 22.69
N ASP A 62 14.50 -10.99 22.26
CA ASP A 62 15.86 -10.71 22.74
C ASP A 62 16.56 -9.58 21.95
N VAL A 63 15.99 -9.13 20.82
CA VAL A 63 16.60 -8.11 19.94
C VAL A 63 15.64 -6.96 19.61
N ILE A 64 14.53 -6.81 20.34
CA ILE A 64 13.63 -5.67 20.21
C ILE A 64 14.42 -4.38 20.49
N ALA A 65 14.35 -3.44 19.55
CA ALA A 65 15.02 -2.14 19.70
C ALA A 65 14.49 -1.37 20.92
N GLU A 66 15.38 -0.67 21.63
CA GLU A 66 15.04 0.03 22.87
C GLU A 66 13.92 1.08 22.70
N ASP A 67 13.92 1.80 21.58
CA ASP A 67 12.89 2.79 21.25
C ASP A 67 11.53 2.16 20.91
N ALA A 68 11.53 0.96 20.30
CA ALA A 68 10.35 0.15 20.05
C ALA A 68 9.77 -0.43 21.35
N ALA A 69 10.62 -0.98 22.21
CA ALA A 69 10.24 -1.43 23.54
C ALA A 69 9.62 -0.28 24.37
N LYS A 70 10.25 0.89 24.36
CA LYS A 70 9.73 2.09 25.03
C LYS A 70 8.39 2.54 24.45
N ALA A 71 8.19 2.43 23.14
CA ALA A 71 6.91 2.78 22.53
C ALA A 71 5.76 1.87 22.99
N LEU A 72 6.06 0.64 23.37
CA LEU A 72 5.10 -0.40 23.78
C LEU A 72 5.14 -0.70 25.29
N GLU A 73 5.81 0.13 26.10
CA GLU A 73 6.04 -0.12 27.54
C GLU A 73 4.76 -0.41 28.34
N ARG A 74 3.63 0.16 27.90
CA ARG A 74 2.30 -0.07 28.48
C ARG A 74 1.74 -1.47 28.23
N LEU A 75 2.15 -2.15 27.16
CA LEU A 75 1.81 -3.57 26.93
C LEU A 75 2.66 -4.50 27.81
N GLY A 76 3.80 -4.03 28.29
CA GLY A 76 4.67 -4.75 29.21
C GLY A 76 6.15 -4.67 28.83
N GLU A 77 6.97 -5.45 29.52
CA GLU A 77 8.40 -5.58 29.25
C GLU A 77 8.67 -6.19 27.87
N PRO A 78 9.85 -5.97 27.25
CA PRO A 78 10.17 -6.46 25.90
C PRO A 78 9.91 -7.96 25.68
N ARG A 79 10.12 -8.79 26.70
CA ARG A 79 9.86 -10.24 26.61
C ARG A 79 8.38 -10.62 26.67
N VAL A 80 7.53 -9.73 27.18
CA VAL A 80 6.09 -9.90 27.33
C VAL A 80 5.33 -9.36 26.12
N VAL A 81 5.83 -8.30 25.48
CA VAL A 81 5.20 -7.67 24.30
C VAL A 81 4.80 -8.70 23.22
N PRO A 82 5.67 -9.62 22.77
CA PRO A 82 5.30 -10.54 21.70
C PRO A 82 4.19 -11.49 22.12
N PHE A 83 4.21 -11.95 23.38
CA PHE A 83 3.15 -12.77 23.94
C PHE A 83 1.82 -12.01 23.94
N ARG A 84 1.80 -10.73 24.36
CA ARG A 84 0.58 -9.90 24.30
C ARG A 84 0.04 -9.75 22.90
N VAL A 85 0.90 -9.59 21.90
CA VAL A 85 0.48 -9.57 20.49
C VAL A 85 -0.20 -10.88 20.10
N VAL A 86 0.31 -12.04 20.55
CA VAL A 86 -0.38 -13.33 20.34
C VAL A 86 -1.77 -13.35 20.97
N GLU A 87 -1.93 -12.82 22.20
CA GLU A 87 -3.25 -12.76 22.86
C GLU A 87 -4.22 -11.84 22.11
N LEU A 88 -3.76 -10.70 21.60
CA LEU A 88 -4.59 -9.77 20.81
C LEU A 88 -5.06 -10.39 19.49
N VAL A 89 -4.20 -11.15 18.81
CA VAL A 89 -4.56 -11.88 17.60
C VAL A 89 -5.59 -12.97 17.89
N GLU A 90 -5.42 -13.70 19.00
CA GLU A 90 -6.40 -14.70 19.43
C GLU A 90 -7.76 -14.07 19.76
N GLU A 91 -7.77 -13.01 20.56
CA GLU A 91 -8.99 -12.29 20.93
C GLU A 91 -9.72 -11.75 19.69
N TYR A 92 -8.99 -11.20 18.71
CA TYR A 92 -9.56 -10.78 17.43
C TYR A 92 -10.24 -11.95 16.69
N LEU A 93 -9.59 -13.10 16.60
CA LEU A 93 -10.14 -14.27 15.91
C LEU A 93 -11.37 -14.82 16.61
N GLU A 94 -11.37 -14.88 17.94
CA GLU A 94 -12.51 -15.30 18.75
C GLU A 94 -13.72 -14.39 18.55
N ARG A 95 -13.52 -13.06 18.57
CA ARG A 95 -14.58 -12.07 18.37
C ARG A 95 -15.19 -12.13 16.96
N HIS A 96 -14.38 -12.44 15.96
CA HIS A 96 -14.76 -12.39 14.54
C HIS A 96 -14.83 -13.77 13.90
N THR A 97 -15.22 -14.78 14.69
CA THR A 97 -15.60 -16.12 14.24
C THR A 97 -17.03 -16.42 14.70
N ARG A 98 -17.90 -16.87 13.80
CA ARG A 98 -19.28 -17.28 14.10
C ARG A 98 -19.53 -18.67 13.53
N ASP A 99 -20.10 -19.56 14.33
CA ASP A 99 -20.39 -20.95 13.93
C ASP A 99 -19.16 -21.68 13.35
N GLY A 100 -17.97 -21.37 13.89
CA GLY A 100 -16.69 -21.91 13.45
C GLY A 100 -16.14 -21.32 12.14
N GLU A 101 -16.82 -20.34 11.54
CA GLU A 101 -16.40 -19.67 10.31
C GLU A 101 -15.99 -18.21 10.53
N PRO A 102 -15.00 -17.70 9.78
CA PRO A 102 -14.62 -16.29 9.83
C PRO A 102 -15.77 -15.36 9.44
N TYR A 103 -15.99 -14.32 10.25
CA TYR A 103 -16.95 -13.26 10.00
C TYR A 103 -16.25 -12.00 9.46
N PHE A 104 -16.87 -11.32 8.48
CA PHE A 104 -16.29 -10.17 7.77
C PHE A 104 -17.19 -8.92 7.76
N GLY A 105 -18.22 -8.89 8.61
CA GLY A 105 -19.22 -7.82 8.59
C GLY A 105 -18.62 -6.42 8.81
N GLY A 106 -19.06 -5.46 7.98
CA GLY A 106 -18.57 -4.08 7.99
C GLY A 106 -19.11 -3.20 9.13
N GLY A 107 -20.21 -3.58 9.78
CA GLY A 107 -20.74 -2.83 10.93
C GLY A 107 -20.99 -1.34 10.65
N GLY A 108 -20.55 -0.47 11.56
CA GLY A 108 -20.80 0.98 11.54
C GLY A 108 -20.27 1.74 10.31
N TYR A 109 -19.44 1.10 9.49
CA TYR A 109 -19.03 1.66 8.20
C TYR A 109 -20.16 1.77 7.17
N LEU A 110 -21.23 0.99 7.34
CA LEU A 110 -22.40 1.02 6.47
C LEU A 110 -23.41 2.04 6.99
N GLY A 111 -23.63 3.10 6.21
CA GLY A 111 -24.58 4.16 6.55
C GLY A 111 -25.82 4.19 5.65
N THR A 112 -26.85 4.90 6.09
CA THR A 112 -28.05 5.27 5.31
C THR A 112 -28.21 6.80 5.33
N ASP A 113 -28.86 7.36 4.32
CA ASP A 113 -29.12 8.82 4.26
C ASP A 113 -30.47 9.21 4.88
N GLY A 114 -31.31 8.23 5.21
CA GLY A 114 -32.63 8.45 5.82
C GLY A 114 -32.62 8.13 7.32
N ASP A 115 -33.76 8.39 7.98
CA ASP A 115 -33.94 8.10 9.40
C ASP A 115 -33.94 6.59 9.72
N GLU A 116 -34.07 5.74 8.71
CA GLU A 116 -34.02 4.29 8.86
C GLU A 116 -32.57 3.78 8.95
N PRO A 117 -32.14 3.22 10.10
CA PRO A 117 -30.79 2.67 10.23
C PRO A 117 -30.62 1.37 9.44
N PRO A 118 -29.38 0.98 9.07
CA PRO A 118 -29.10 -0.33 8.50
C PRO A 118 -29.64 -1.47 9.38
N THR A 119 -30.17 -2.51 8.75
CA THR A 119 -30.61 -3.73 9.46
C THR A 119 -29.42 -4.58 9.94
N GLU A 120 -29.62 -5.47 10.91
CA GLU A 120 -28.56 -6.39 11.37
C GLU A 120 -27.99 -7.24 10.23
N ARG A 121 -28.84 -7.68 9.30
CA ARG A 121 -28.42 -8.43 8.10
C ARG A 121 -27.51 -7.58 7.21
N GLN A 122 -27.78 -6.30 7.07
CA GLN A 122 -26.95 -5.37 6.30
C GLN A 122 -25.61 -5.08 6.98
N LEU A 123 -25.60 -4.87 8.30
CA LEU A 123 -24.37 -4.69 9.09
C LEU A 123 -23.47 -5.94 9.06
N ALA A 124 -24.06 -7.12 8.81
CA ALA A 124 -23.37 -8.39 8.70
C ALA A 124 -22.74 -8.68 7.32
N LEU A 125 -22.96 -7.81 6.33
CA LEU A 125 -22.40 -8.00 4.99
C LEU A 125 -20.88 -7.89 5.01
N GLY A 126 -20.22 -8.90 4.42
CA GLY A 126 -18.79 -8.84 4.15
C GLY A 126 -18.48 -7.84 3.04
N LEU A 127 -17.42 -7.07 3.21
CA LEU A 127 -17.00 -6.03 2.27
C LEU A 127 -15.66 -6.41 1.64
N VAL A 128 -15.40 -5.92 0.43
CA VAL A 128 -14.08 -6.08 -0.20
C VAL A 128 -12.96 -5.51 0.67
N ASP A 129 -13.20 -4.40 1.37
CA ASP A 129 -12.28 -3.87 2.39
C ASP A 129 -11.98 -4.89 3.50
N SER A 130 -13.02 -5.54 4.06
CA SER A 130 -12.86 -6.57 5.08
C SER A 130 -12.04 -7.76 4.59
N TYR A 131 -12.29 -8.22 3.35
CA TYR A 131 -11.55 -9.34 2.77
C TYR A 131 -10.11 -8.96 2.49
N SER A 132 -9.89 -7.79 1.86
CA SER A 132 -8.57 -7.28 1.51
C SER A 132 -7.70 -7.08 2.75
N LEU A 133 -8.21 -6.36 3.75
CA LEU A 133 -7.49 -6.13 5.01
C LEU A 133 -7.22 -7.44 5.77
N SER A 134 -8.12 -8.43 5.66
CA SER A 134 -7.90 -9.75 6.25
C SER A 134 -6.75 -10.50 5.59
N LEU A 135 -6.46 -10.29 4.30
CA LEU A 135 -5.25 -10.84 3.68
C LEU A 135 -4.00 -10.28 4.38
N THR A 136 -3.89 -8.95 4.46
CA THR A 136 -2.77 -8.25 5.09
C THR A 136 -2.60 -8.67 6.55
N LEU A 137 -3.68 -8.66 7.33
CA LEU A 137 -3.67 -9.06 8.74
C LEU A 137 -3.24 -10.52 8.93
N CYS A 138 -3.83 -11.45 8.17
CA CYS A 138 -3.50 -12.87 8.33
C CYS A 138 -2.06 -13.16 7.94
N LEU A 139 -1.55 -12.55 6.86
CA LEU A 139 -0.15 -12.71 6.45
C LEU A 139 0.83 -12.12 7.46
N ALA A 140 0.54 -10.93 7.99
CA ALA A 140 1.35 -10.32 9.05
C ALA A 140 1.34 -11.19 10.31
N ALA A 141 0.17 -11.66 10.75
CA ALA A 141 0.05 -12.53 11.92
C ALA A 141 0.75 -13.88 11.73
N LEU A 142 0.54 -14.56 10.61
CA LEU A 142 1.22 -15.84 10.31
C LEU A 142 2.73 -15.67 10.25
N GLY A 143 3.21 -14.60 9.61
CA GLY A 143 4.63 -14.27 9.55
C GLY A 143 5.22 -13.98 10.92
N PHE A 144 4.52 -13.22 11.76
CA PHE A 144 4.92 -12.95 13.14
C PHE A 144 5.01 -14.24 13.97
N LEU A 145 3.96 -15.07 13.92
CA LEU A 145 3.87 -16.32 14.69
C LEU A 145 4.93 -17.35 14.25
N ASN A 146 5.22 -17.45 12.95
CA ASN A 146 6.26 -18.36 12.45
C ASN A 146 7.65 -18.02 13.00
N VAL A 147 7.97 -16.73 13.14
CA VAL A 147 9.26 -16.31 13.69
C VAL A 147 9.26 -16.37 15.23
N TYR A 148 8.14 -16.06 15.89
CA TYR A 148 8.07 -16.08 17.35
C TYR A 148 8.00 -17.49 17.95
N LYS A 149 7.33 -18.45 17.28
CA LYS A 149 7.12 -19.82 17.78
C LYS A 149 8.41 -20.54 18.23
N PRO A 150 9.55 -20.49 17.50
CA PRO A 150 10.82 -21.02 17.97
C PRO A 150 11.29 -20.45 19.32
N HIS A 151 11.06 -19.16 19.60
CA HIS A 151 11.40 -18.53 20.88
C HIS A 151 10.49 -19.00 22.03
N ALA A 152 9.28 -19.48 21.70
CA ALA A 152 8.34 -20.06 22.65
C ALA A 152 8.58 -21.57 22.92
N ALA A 153 9.57 -22.21 22.29
CA ALA A 153 9.76 -23.67 22.33
C ALA A 153 9.86 -24.28 23.75
N ARG A 154 10.33 -23.52 24.75
CA ARG A 154 10.40 -23.96 26.15
C ARG A 154 9.05 -23.93 26.88
N ARG A 155 7.98 -23.48 26.22
CA ARG A 155 6.62 -23.33 26.79
C ARG A 155 5.61 -24.11 25.93
N PRO A 156 5.45 -25.42 26.13
CA PRO A 156 4.61 -26.27 25.27
C PRO A 156 3.16 -25.78 25.13
N ALA A 157 2.57 -25.25 26.20
CA ALA A 157 1.22 -24.67 26.16
C ALA A 157 1.12 -23.45 25.22
N LEU A 158 2.15 -22.59 25.19
CA LEU A 158 2.19 -21.44 24.28
C LEU A 158 2.40 -21.88 22.83
N VAL A 159 3.22 -22.91 22.59
CA VAL A 159 3.40 -23.48 21.25
C VAL A 159 2.08 -24.03 20.72
N SER A 160 1.33 -24.78 21.53
CA SER A 160 0.01 -25.30 21.16
C SER A 160 -1.00 -24.18 20.91
N ARG A 161 -1.01 -23.13 21.75
CA ARG A 161 -1.85 -21.92 21.54
C ARG A 161 -1.54 -21.27 20.18
N ILE A 162 -0.25 -21.08 19.87
CA ILE A 162 0.18 -20.53 18.58
C ILE A 162 -0.31 -21.40 17.41
N GLU A 163 -0.22 -22.72 17.50
CA GLU A 163 -0.70 -23.62 16.44
C GLU A 163 -2.20 -23.50 16.20
N THR A 164 -3.01 -23.39 17.27
CA THR A 164 -4.45 -23.15 17.16
C THR A 164 -4.75 -21.81 16.47
N ILE A 165 -4.03 -20.75 16.84
CA ILE A 165 -4.16 -19.43 16.23
C ILE A 165 -3.77 -19.48 14.75
N GLN A 166 -2.67 -20.16 14.40
CA GLN A 166 -2.24 -20.32 13.01
C GLN A 166 -3.29 -21.04 12.15
N ALA A 167 -3.94 -22.08 12.69
CA ALA A 167 -5.02 -22.76 11.98
C ALA A 167 -6.24 -21.86 11.75
N ALA A 168 -6.62 -21.05 12.75
CA ALA A 168 -7.72 -20.09 12.62
C ALA A 168 -7.40 -18.95 11.62
N LEU A 169 -6.16 -18.44 11.64
CA LEU A 169 -5.67 -17.47 10.66
C LEU A 169 -5.68 -18.05 9.24
N SER A 170 -5.26 -19.30 9.08
CA SER A 170 -5.28 -19.98 7.77
C SER A 170 -6.72 -20.07 7.23
N ARG A 171 -7.69 -20.47 8.06
CA ARG A 171 -9.12 -20.47 7.67
C ARG A 171 -9.62 -19.08 7.27
N ARG A 172 -9.27 -18.04 8.03
CA ARG A 172 -9.64 -16.65 7.71
C ARG A 172 -9.01 -16.16 6.41
N LEU A 173 -7.74 -16.47 6.18
CA LEU A 173 -7.03 -16.14 4.96
C LEU A 173 -7.69 -16.78 3.73
N THR A 174 -7.98 -18.08 3.80
CA THR A 174 -8.68 -18.81 2.73
C THR A 174 -10.07 -18.23 2.48
N ALA A 175 -10.85 -17.95 3.53
CA ALA A 175 -12.17 -17.34 3.39
C ALA A 175 -12.10 -15.93 2.76
N ALA A 176 -11.11 -15.11 3.12
CA ALA A 176 -10.90 -13.80 2.53
C ALA A 176 -10.54 -13.89 1.03
N GLN A 177 -9.68 -14.85 0.64
CA GLN A 177 -9.36 -15.10 -0.77
C GLN A 177 -10.61 -15.48 -1.58
N ILE A 178 -11.48 -16.35 -1.03
CA ILE A 178 -12.76 -16.71 -1.64
C ILE A 178 -13.66 -15.47 -1.78
N GLY A 179 -13.78 -14.66 -0.72
CA GLY A 179 -14.55 -13.41 -0.73
C GLY A 179 -14.11 -12.48 -1.86
N LEU A 180 -12.79 -12.31 -2.06
CA LEU A 180 -12.25 -11.51 -3.16
C LEU A 180 -12.50 -12.13 -4.53
N LEU A 181 -12.36 -13.46 -4.68
CA LEU A 181 -12.64 -14.13 -5.95
C LEU A 181 -14.11 -13.96 -6.37
N ARG A 182 -15.04 -14.12 -5.42
CA ARG A 182 -16.48 -13.99 -5.65
C ARG A 182 -16.98 -12.54 -5.70
N SER A 183 -16.11 -11.58 -5.41
CA SER A 183 -16.39 -10.14 -5.56
C SER A 183 -15.84 -9.57 -6.88
N PHE A 184 -15.08 -10.35 -7.65
CA PHE A 184 -14.55 -9.93 -8.95
C PHE A 184 -15.65 -9.89 -10.01
N VAL A 185 -15.66 -8.82 -10.81
CA VAL A 185 -16.66 -8.56 -11.84
C VAL A 185 -16.00 -8.32 -13.18
N VAL A 186 -16.59 -8.91 -14.22
CA VAL A 186 -16.45 -8.46 -15.61
C VAL A 186 -17.83 -7.98 -16.05
N ASN A 187 -17.99 -6.67 -16.23
CA ASN A 187 -19.25 -6.08 -16.66
C ASN A 187 -19.16 -5.76 -18.15
N THR A 188 -20.03 -6.35 -18.96
CA THR A 188 -20.09 -6.09 -20.41
C THR A 188 -21.20 -5.10 -20.70
N VAL A 189 -20.88 -4.08 -21.50
CA VAL A 189 -21.82 -3.00 -21.85
C VAL A 189 -22.33 -3.27 -23.27
N GLY A 190 -23.63 -3.55 -23.36
CA GLY A 190 -24.32 -3.88 -24.59
C GLY A 190 -24.50 -2.68 -25.53
N LEU A 191 -25.07 -2.99 -26.71
CA LEU A 191 -25.39 -2.00 -27.75
C LEU A 191 -26.85 -1.53 -27.69
N ASP A 192 -27.64 -2.06 -26.76
CA ASP A 192 -29.05 -1.70 -26.60
C ASP A 192 -29.22 -0.30 -25.97
N ASP A 193 -30.47 0.16 -25.94
CA ASP A 193 -30.83 1.47 -25.38
C ASP A 193 -30.68 1.52 -23.84
N ARG A 194 -30.69 0.37 -23.16
CA ARG A 194 -30.52 0.30 -21.71
C ARG A 194 -29.10 0.66 -21.31
N ASP A 195 -28.13 0.19 -22.08
CA ASP A 195 -26.71 0.43 -21.86
C ASP A 195 -26.19 1.69 -22.56
N ALA A 196 -27.03 2.40 -23.32
CA ALA A 196 -26.64 3.62 -24.03
C ALA A 196 -26.04 4.71 -23.12
N PRO A 197 -26.58 5.00 -21.92
CA PRO A 197 -26.00 5.99 -21.02
C PRO A 197 -24.60 5.59 -20.53
N VAL A 198 -24.43 4.32 -20.14
CA VAL A 198 -23.16 3.77 -19.64
C VAL A 198 -22.11 3.78 -20.75
N ARG A 199 -22.49 3.32 -21.96
CA ARG A 199 -21.63 3.33 -23.15
C ARG A 199 -21.18 4.74 -23.50
N SER A 200 -22.09 5.71 -23.45
CA SER A 200 -21.78 7.13 -23.68
C SER A 200 -20.80 7.67 -22.63
N ALA A 201 -21.02 7.38 -21.35
CA ALA A 201 -20.11 7.81 -20.28
C ALA A 201 -18.70 7.22 -20.44
N MET A 202 -18.57 5.93 -20.76
CA MET A 202 -17.28 5.29 -21.03
C MET A 202 -16.56 5.91 -22.22
N LEU A 203 -17.27 6.15 -23.33
CA LEU A 203 -16.68 6.75 -24.53
C LEU A 203 -16.28 8.20 -24.30
N ALA A 204 -17.12 8.99 -23.63
CA ALA A 204 -16.81 10.38 -23.28
C ALA A 204 -15.56 10.47 -22.39
N MET A 205 -15.40 9.57 -21.42
CA MET A 205 -14.21 9.54 -20.56
C MET A 205 -12.94 9.25 -21.37
N VAL A 206 -13.01 8.27 -22.28
CA VAL A 206 -11.84 7.80 -23.02
C VAL A 206 -11.48 8.69 -24.22
N ASN A 207 -12.46 9.34 -24.84
CA ASN A 207 -12.31 10.09 -26.08
C ASN A 207 -11.90 11.55 -25.85
N GLN A 208 -10.65 11.76 -25.48
CA GLN A 208 -10.08 13.09 -25.23
C GLN A 208 -9.72 13.89 -26.49
N GLY A 209 -10.04 13.36 -27.68
CA GLY A 209 -9.65 13.94 -28.98
C GLY A 209 -10.81 14.21 -29.93
N ASP A 210 -12.06 14.05 -29.47
CA ASP A 210 -13.27 14.17 -30.29
C ASP A 210 -13.25 13.30 -31.57
N ASP A 211 -12.60 12.13 -31.50
CA ASP A 211 -12.65 11.13 -32.58
C ASP A 211 -14.08 10.54 -32.68
N PRO A 212 -14.56 10.10 -33.86
CA PRO A 212 -15.87 9.45 -33.95
C PRO A 212 -15.94 8.16 -33.11
N ASP A 213 -17.05 7.94 -32.38
CA ASP A 213 -17.24 6.77 -31.50
C ASP A 213 -16.83 5.42 -32.11
N PRO A 214 -17.19 5.07 -33.36
CA PRO A 214 -16.79 3.78 -33.95
C PRO A 214 -15.27 3.62 -34.09
N VAL A 215 -14.54 4.72 -34.26
CA VAL A 215 -13.07 4.72 -34.32
C VAL A 215 -12.49 4.48 -32.93
N VAL A 216 -13.04 5.14 -31.91
CA VAL A 216 -12.62 4.97 -30.51
C VAL A 216 -12.86 3.54 -30.05
N VAL A 217 -14.05 2.98 -30.31
CA VAL A 217 -14.40 1.59 -29.99
C VAL A 217 -13.43 0.61 -30.65
N ASN A 218 -13.13 0.77 -31.94
CA ASN A 218 -12.19 -0.11 -32.64
C ASN A 218 -10.78 -0.06 -32.05
N ARG A 219 -10.25 1.13 -31.76
CA ARG A 219 -8.93 1.29 -31.13
C ARG A 219 -8.90 0.72 -29.70
N LEU A 220 -9.97 0.90 -28.94
CA LEU A 220 -10.11 0.30 -27.60
C LEU A 220 -10.10 -1.22 -27.68
N ARG A 221 -10.84 -1.80 -28.62
CA ARG A 221 -10.84 -3.23 -28.88
C ARG A 221 -9.43 -3.74 -29.16
N GLU A 222 -8.71 -3.11 -30.09
CA GLU A 222 -7.34 -3.51 -30.43
C GLU A 222 -6.40 -3.46 -29.22
N ARG A 223 -6.46 -2.39 -28.41
CA ARG A 223 -5.62 -2.24 -27.22
C ARG A 223 -5.97 -3.22 -26.10
N LEU A 224 -7.26 -3.54 -25.93
CA LEU A 224 -7.76 -4.43 -24.87
C LEU A 224 -7.87 -5.89 -25.30
N GLN A 225 -7.58 -6.23 -26.55
CA GLN A 225 -7.74 -7.60 -27.07
C GLN A 225 -6.99 -8.62 -26.21
N ARG A 226 -5.75 -8.32 -25.79
CA ARG A 226 -4.97 -9.22 -24.93
C ARG A 226 -5.61 -9.44 -23.56
N VAL A 227 -6.25 -8.40 -23.00
CA VAL A 227 -6.98 -8.51 -21.72
C VAL A 227 -8.21 -9.38 -21.93
N ARG A 228 -8.98 -9.13 -22.99
CA ARG A 228 -10.18 -9.90 -23.33
C ARG A 228 -9.89 -11.39 -23.53
N THR A 229 -8.89 -11.74 -24.33
CA THR A 229 -8.51 -13.15 -24.57
C THR A 229 -8.15 -13.85 -23.27
N ARG A 230 -7.33 -13.23 -22.42
CA ARG A 230 -6.96 -13.84 -21.14
C ARG A 230 -8.10 -13.94 -20.14
N LEU A 231 -9.05 -13.00 -20.15
CA LEU A 231 -10.28 -13.11 -19.35
C LEU A 231 -11.08 -14.35 -19.76
N LEU A 232 -11.19 -14.64 -21.06
CA LEU A 232 -11.91 -15.82 -21.55
C LEU A 232 -11.18 -17.14 -21.24
N ASP A 233 -9.85 -17.16 -21.37
CA ASP A 233 -9.06 -18.40 -21.26
C ASP A 233 -8.71 -18.78 -19.81
N ASP A 234 -8.29 -17.78 -19.00
CA ASP A 234 -7.61 -17.98 -17.72
C ASP A 234 -8.53 -17.78 -16.50
N VAL A 235 -9.65 -17.06 -16.63
CA VAL A 235 -10.52 -16.68 -15.50
C VAL A 235 -11.69 -17.67 -15.38
N ARG A 236 -11.46 -18.79 -14.68
CA ARG A 236 -12.44 -19.90 -14.56
C ARG A 236 -13.10 -20.09 -13.19
N VAL A 237 -12.47 -19.61 -12.11
CA VAL A 237 -12.91 -19.89 -10.71
C VAL A 237 -13.74 -18.74 -10.16
N GLY A 238 -15.00 -18.96 -9.78
CA GLY A 238 -15.78 -17.96 -9.02
C GLY A 238 -16.34 -16.78 -9.83
N VAL A 239 -16.32 -16.87 -11.16
CA VAL A 239 -16.89 -15.86 -12.08
C VAL A 239 -17.77 -16.58 -13.09
N SER A 240 -18.97 -16.05 -13.32
CA SER A 240 -19.77 -16.42 -14.49
C SER A 240 -19.14 -15.72 -15.70
N THR A 241 -18.30 -16.43 -16.47
CA THR A 241 -17.83 -15.89 -17.75
C THR A 241 -19.03 -15.77 -18.67
N ASP A 242 -19.54 -14.54 -18.79
CA ASP A 242 -20.68 -14.25 -19.64
C ASP A 242 -20.27 -14.45 -21.11
N ARG A 243 -21.06 -15.25 -21.84
CA ARG A 243 -20.85 -15.48 -23.29
C ARG A 243 -20.91 -14.17 -24.08
N THR A 244 -21.46 -13.11 -23.49
CA THR A 244 -21.47 -11.76 -24.06
C THR A 244 -20.07 -11.13 -24.20
N LEU A 245 -19.06 -11.57 -23.46
CA LEU A 245 -17.67 -11.08 -23.62
C LEU A 245 -17.04 -11.55 -24.95
N GLU A 246 -17.54 -12.66 -25.52
CA GLU A 246 -17.15 -13.17 -26.84
C GLU A 246 -17.55 -12.18 -27.96
N GLU A 247 -18.57 -11.34 -27.73
CA GLU A 247 -19.00 -10.33 -28.70
C GLU A 247 -18.00 -9.16 -28.75
N GLU A 248 -17.14 -9.16 -29.78
CA GLU A 248 -16.08 -8.15 -29.96
C GLU A 248 -16.56 -6.69 -30.02
N SER A 249 -17.83 -6.47 -30.38
CA SER A 249 -18.43 -5.13 -30.49
C SER A 249 -18.79 -4.49 -29.14
N ARG A 250 -18.83 -5.27 -28.05
CA ARG A 250 -19.18 -4.76 -26.72
C ARG A 250 -17.98 -4.12 -26.03
N LEU A 251 -18.24 -3.02 -25.33
CA LEU A 251 -17.31 -2.50 -24.33
C LEU A 251 -17.42 -3.34 -23.06
N PHE A 252 -16.41 -3.29 -22.20
CA PHE A 252 -16.44 -3.97 -20.92
C PHE A 252 -15.57 -3.23 -19.92
N GLU A 253 -15.84 -3.45 -18.64
CA GLU A 253 -15.04 -3.00 -17.51
C GLU A 253 -14.79 -4.15 -16.55
N ILE A 254 -13.65 -4.12 -15.84
CA ILE A 254 -13.27 -5.17 -14.90
C ILE A 254 -12.77 -4.60 -13.59
N GLY A 255 -13.00 -5.34 -12.51
CA GLY A 255 -12.55 -4.95 -11.17
C GLY A 255 -13.31 -5.71 -10.09
N TRP A 256 -13.46 -5.10 -8.93
CA TRP A 256 -14.16 -5.68 -7.79
C TRP A 256 -15.43 -4.89 -7.47
N GLY A 257 -16.52 -5.60 -7.20
CA GLY A 257 -17.70 -5.04 -6.57
C GLY A 257 -17.41 -4.61 -5.12
N TRP A 258 -18.39 -4.01 -4.43
CA TRP A 258 -18.22 -3.62 -3.02
C TRP A 258 -18.34 -4.81 -2.04
N SER A 259 -18.95 -5.91 -2.48
CA SER A 259 -19.15 -7.17 -1.74
C SER A 259 -19.26 -8.32 -2.74
N ILE A 260 -19.57 -9.54 -2.26
CA ILE A 260 -19.86 -10.70 -3.11
C ILE A 260 -20.99 -10.34 -4.05
N VAL A 261 -20.75 -10.59 -5.34
CA VAL A 261 -21.63 -10.24 -6.44
C VAL A 261 -22.79 -11.22 -6.49
N ARG A 262 -24.00 -10.72 -6.77
CA ARG A 262 -25.25 -11.50 -6.76
C ARG A 262 -25.15 -12.81 -7.55
N ASP A 263 -24.52 -12.74 -8.72
CA ASP A 263 -24.41 -13.84 -9.68
C ASP A 263 -23.03 -14.53 -9.61
N ALA A 264 -22.27 -14.33 -8.52
CA ALA A 264 -20.96 -14.93 -8.35
C ALA A 264 -21.06 -16.45 -8.25
N THR A 265 -20.34 -17.14 -9.15
CA THR A 265 -20.24 -18.60 -9.15
C THR A 265 -19.67 -19.09 -7.82
N PRO A 266 -20.17 -20.22 -7.28
CA PRO A 266 -19.58 -20.82 -6.10
C PRO A 266 -18.09 -21.15 -6.30
N VAL A 267 -17.32 -21.07 -5.22
CA VAL A 267 -15.92 -21.51 -5.18
C VAL A 267 -15.83 -22.71 -4.25
N GLU A 268 -15.53 -23.87 -4.82
CA GLU A 268 -15.32 -25.11 -4.07
C GLU A 268 -13.84 -25.27 -3.72
N LEU A 269 -13.59 -25.65 -2.46
CA LEU A 269 -12.26 -25.97 -1.97
C LEU A 269 -11.93 -27.45 -2.14
N ASP A 270 -10.66 -27.76 -2.36
CA ASP A 270 -10.13 -29.10 -2.10
C ASP A 270 -9.94 -29.26 -0.59
N LEU A 271 -10.89 -29.94 0.07
CA LEU A 271 -10.89 -30.09 1.53
C LEU A 271 -9.67 -30.88 2.05
N GLU A 272 -9.07 -31.76 1.24
CA GLU A 272 -7.87 -32.50 1.63
C GLU A 272 -6.63 -31.60 1.74
N ARG A 273 -6.65 -30.45 1.06
CA ARG A 273 -5.54 -29.49 0.97
C ARG A 273 -5.81 -28.18 1.70
N SER A 274 -6.97 -28.05 2.34
CA SER A 274 -7.42 -26.81 2.95
C SER A 274 -7.45 -26.89 4.48
N ALA A 275 -7.45 -25.73 5.15
CA ALA A 275 -7.63 -25.63 6.59
C ALA A 275 -9.10 -25.87 7.07
N PHE A 276 -10.00 -26.29 6.18
CA PHE A 276 -11.42 -26.50 6.46
C PHE A 276 -11.81 -27.98 6.42
N ASP A 277 -12.62 -28.39 7.39
CA ASP A 277 -13.21 -29.74 7.45
C ASP A 277 -14.47 -29.90 6.58
N ARG A 278 -15.05 -28.77 6.13
CA ARG A 278 -16.24 -28.69 5.29
C ARG A 278 -16.17 -27.48 4.37
N GLN A 279 -16.94 -27.48 3.27
CA GLN A 279 -17.02 -26.31 2.40
C GLN A 279 -17.49 -25.08 3.20
N PRO A 280 -16.75 -23.96 3.15
CA PRO A 280 -17.10 -22.76 3.91
C PRO A 280 -18.31 -22.07 3.27
N THR A 281 -19.17 -21.47 4.09
CA THR A 281 -20.40 -20.82 3.66
C THR A 281 -20.13 -19.66 2.71
N ILE A 282 -19.01 -18.95 2.91
CA ILE A 282 -18.58 -17.88 1.99
C ILE A 282 -18.33 -18.36 0.56
N GLY A 283 -18.09 -19.65 0.35
CA GLY A 283 -17.90 -20.25 -0.97
C GLY A 283 -19.18 -20.31 -1.81
N SER A 284 -20.36 -20.31 -1.19
CA SER A 284 -21.65 -20.53 -1.87
C SER A 284 -22.76 -19.58 -1.48
N VAL A 285 -22.58 -18.74 -0.45
CA VAL A 285 -23.58 -17.75 -0.02
C VAL A 285 -23.99 -16.83 -1.17
N GLN A 286 -25.29 -16.51 -1.28
CA GLN A 286 -25.78 -15.60 -2.31
C GLN A 286 -25.21 -14.19 -2.10
N GLY A 287 -24.65 -13.61 -3.17
CA GLY A 287 -24.16 -12.25 -3.15
C GLY A 287 -25.27 -11.20 -3.16
N VAL A 288 -24.92 -9.97 -2.80
CA VAL A 288 -25.86 -8.84 -2.74
C VAL A 288 -25.48 -7.74 -3.73
N ALA A 289 -24.18 -7.55 -3.96
CA ALA A 289 -23.69 -6.49 -4.84
C ALA A 289 -24.14 -6.71 -6.29
N HIS A 290 -24.52 -5.62 -6.96
CA HIS A 290 -24.70 -5.65 -8.41
C HIS A 290 -23.42 -6.08 -9.14
N SER A 291 -23.56 -6.71 -10.30
CA SER A 291 -22.45 -7.11 -11.19
C SER A 291 -21.81 -5.91 -11.90
N ARG A 292 -21.23 -4.99 -11.13
CA ARG A 292 -20.42 -3.87 -11.64
C ARG A 292 -19.18 -3.63 -10.76
N PRO A 293 -18.03 -3.27 -11.34
CA PRO A 293 -16.86 -2.90 -10.56
C PRO A 293 -17.04 -1.52 -9.90
N TYR A 294 -16.48 -1.38 -8.70
CA TYR A 294 -16.35 -0.11 -7.99
C TYR A 294 -14.86 0.26 -7.97
N LEU A 295 -14.51 1.47 -8.43
CA LEU A 295 -13.10 1.90 -8.48
C LEU A 295 -12.42 1.81 -7.11
N TYR A 296 -13.12 2.22 -6.04
CA TYR A 296 -12.61 2.14 -4.67
C TYR A 296 -12.26 0.70 -4.28
N SER A 297 -13.25 -0.20 -4.35
CA SER A 297 -13.07 -1.61 -4.00
C SER A 297 -12.04 -2.30 -4.88
N THR A 298 -11.93 -1.88 -6.14
CA THR A 298 -10.91 -2.36 -7.07
C THR A 298 -9.50 -1.97 -6.59
N VAL A 299 -9.26 -0.70 -6.24
CA VAL A 299 -7.95 -0.28 -5.72
C VAL A 299 -7.62 -0.96 -4.39
N VAL A 300 -8.59 -1.09 -3.49
CA VAL A 300 -8.41 -1.78 -2.21
C VAL A 300 -8.04 -3.25 -2.44
N ALA A 301 -8.77 -3.98 -3.30
CA ALA A 301 -8.45 -5.36 -3.63
C ALA A 301 -7.07 -5.51 -4.28
N LEU A 302 -6.67 -4.58 -5.16
CA LEU A 302 -5.35 -4.60 -5.78
C LEU A 302 -4.22 -4.42 -4.74
N ASP A 303 -4.40 -3.56 -3.75
CA ASP A 303 -3.44 -3.38 -2.65
C ASP A 303 -3.36 -4.66 -1.79
N GLY A 304 -4.48 -5.25 -1.35
CA GLY A 304 -4.42 -6.46 -0.50
C GLY A 304 -3.87 -7.70 -1.21
N ILE A 305 -4.17 -7.87 -2.51
CA ILE A 305 -3.60 -8.98 -3.30
C ILE A 305 -2.08 -8.84 -3.48
N ASN A 306 -1.52 -7.62 -3.41
CA ASN A 306 -0.06 -7.44 -3.46
C ASN A 306 0.66 -8.09 -2.27
N ASP A 307 0.05 -8.14 -1.08
CA ASP A 307 0.67 -8.76 0.09
C ASP A 307 0.83 -10.27 -0.07
N LEU A 308 -0.08 -10.94 -0.80
CA LEU A 308 0.05 -12.36 -1.17
C LEU A 308 1.28 -12.63 -2.05
N ARG A 309 1.79 -11.61 -2.74
CA ARG A 309 2.93 -11.71 -3.68
C ARG A 309 4.25 -11.28 -3.07
N SER A 310 4.23 -10.75 -1.85
CA SER A 310 5.43 -10.20 -1.21
C SER A 310 6.56 -11.24 -1.12
N ALA A 311 7.81 -10.77 -1.15
CA ALA A 311 8.97 -11.65 -0.99
C ALA A 311 8.88 -12.41 0.35
N ARG A 312 8.48 -11.72 1.42
CA ARG A 312 8.30 -12.29 2.76
C ARG A 312 7.29 -13.44 2.78
N THR A 313 6.12 -13.27 2.17
CA THR A 313 5.09 -14.33 2.10
C THR A 313 5.64 -15.60 1.46
N ARG A 314 6.47 -15.46 0.41
CA ARG A 314 7.14 -16.57 -0.28
C ARG A 314 8.26 -17.19 0.56
N GLU A 315 9.13 -16.36 1.13
CA GLU A 315 10.29 -16.79 1.92
C GLU A 315 9.89 -17.53 3.20
N LEU A 316 8.83 -17.07 3.88
CA LEU A 316 8.31 -17.71 5.08
C LEU A 316 7.33 -18.87 4.79
N ASN A 317 7.09 -19.17 3.51
CA ASN A 317 6.21 -20.25 3.08
C ASN A 317 4.83 -20.22 3.77
N LEU A 318 4.21 -19.03 3.86
CA LEU A 318 3.01 -18.81 4.69
C LEU A 318 1.72 -19.44 4.14
N LEU A 319 1.71 -19.84 2.87
CA LEU A 319 0.52 -20.32 2.17
C LEU A 319 0.53 -21.85 2.07
N ASP A 320 -0.60 -22.48 2.39
CA ASP A 320 -0.86 -23.87 2.04
C ASP A 320 -1.15 -24.06 0.54
N ASP A 321 -1.26 -25.30 0.09
CA ASP A 321 -1.42 -25.63 -1.33
C ASP A 321 -2.72 -25.06 -1.91
N GLU A 322 -3.81 -25.10 -1.15
CA GLU A 322 -5.09 -24.56 -1.59
C GLU A 322 -5.07 -23.03 -1.64
N GLN A 323 -4.46 -22.38 -0.65
CA GLN A 323 -4.25 -20.93 -0.65
C GLN A 323 -3.37 -20.46 -1.81
N ARG A 324 -2.39 -21.27 -2.25
CA ARG A 324 -1.60 -20.98 -3.46
C ARG A 324 -2.47 -21.03 -4.71
N ARG A 325 -3.31 -22.05 -4.85
CA ARG A 325 -4.28 -22.16 -5.96
C ARG A 325 -5.19 -20.93 -6.04
N LEU A 326 -5.76 -20.52 -4.90
CA LEU A 326 -6.61 -19.33 -4.82
C LEU A 326 -5.82 -18.04 -5.10
N THR A 327 -4.58 -17.96 -4.61
CA THR A 327 -3.67 -16.84 -4.85
C THR A 327 -3.34 -16.70 -6.34
N GLU A 328 -3.02 -17.78 -7.04
CA GLU A 328 -2.79 -17.77 -8.49
C GLU A 328 -4.01 -17.24 -9.26
N ALA A 329 -5.21 -17.68 -8.87
CA ALA A 329 -6.46 -17.19 -9.46
C ALA A 329 -6.68 -15.69 -9.21
N LEU A 330 -6.34 -15.17 -8.02
CA LEU A 330 -6.39 -13.75 -7.71
C LEU A 330 -5.32 -12.95 -8.46
N GLN A 331 -4.11 -13.50 -8.62
CA GLN A 331 -3.00 -12.87 -9.33
C GLN A 331 -3.32 -12.65 -10.81
N ILE A 332 -3.98 -13.60 -11.47
CA ILE A 332 -4.44 -13.44 -12.85
C ILE A 332 -5.38 -12.25 -12.96
N ARG A 333 -6.38 -12.16 -12.07
CA ARG A 333 -7.35 -11.05 -12.04
C ARG A 333 -6.70 -9.71 -11.75
N TRP A 334 -5.76 -9.71 -10.80
CA TRP A 334 -4.97 -8.54 -10.44
C TRP A 334 -4.22 -7.99 -11.65
N ASP A 335 -3.47 -8.85 -12.36
CA ASP A 335 -2.70 -8.45 -13.55
C ASP A 335 -3.63 -7.89 -14.62
N LEU A 336 -4.71 -8.61 -14.96
CA LEU A 336 -5.67 -8.18 -15.97
C LEU A 336 -6.32 -6.83 -15.64
N THR A 337 -6.72 -6.64 -14.38
CA THR A 337 -7.35 -5.39 -13.91
C THR A 337 -6.39 -4.22 -14.02
N GLN A 338 -5.13 -4.38 -13.60
CA GLN A 338 -4.13 -3.34 -13.78
C GLN A 338 -3.90 -3.01 -15.25
N ARG A 339 -3.78 -4.02 -16.12
CA ARG A 339 -3.59 -3.79 -17.56
C ARG A 339 -4.77 -3.02 -18.14
N TYR A 340 -5.99 -3.40 -17.77
CA TYR A 340 -7.21 -2.74 -18.24
C TYR A 340 -7.21 -1.27 -17.85
N TRP A 341 -7.15 -0.96 -16.55
CA TRP A 341 -7.25 0.43 -16.07
C TRP A 341 -6.06 1.28 -16.51
N SER A 342 -4.84 0.72 -16.55
CA SER A 342 -3.66 1.41 -17.08
C SER A 342 -3.76 1.70 -18.58
N THR A 343 -4.40 0.83 -19.35
CA THR A 343 -4.66 1.06 -20.79
C THR A 343 -5.71 2.15 -20.99
N ILE A 344 -6.77 2.14 -20.18
CA ILE A 344 -7.85 3.14 -20.21
C ILE A 344 -7.32 4.51 -19.79
N ALA A 345 -6.55 4.59 -18.70
CA ALA A 345 -5.96 5.83 -18.19
C ALA A 345 -5.04 6.53 -19.20
N ARG A 346 -4.35 5.74 -20.05
CA ARG A 346 -3.36 6.19 -21.04
C ARG A 346 -3.86 6.10 -22.48
N PHE A 347 -5.17 6.03 -22.68
CA PHE A 347 -5.73 5.92 -24.01
C PHE A 347 -5.47 7.20 -24.82
N GLY A 348 -5.23 7.07 -26.13
CA GLY A 348 -5.00 8.24 -26.99
C GLY A 348 -3.65 8.93 -26.81
N LYS A 349 -3.56 10.19 -27.31
CA LYS A 349 -2.37 11.06 -27.17
C LYS A 349 -2.46 11.86 -25.86
N THR A 350 -3.59 12.56 -25.69
CA THR A 350 -4.02 13.14 -24.42
C THR A 350 -4.59 12.03 -23.54
N TRP A 351 -4.07 11.88 -22.33
CA TRP A 351 -4.50 10.80 -21.46
C TRP A 351 -5.82 11.15 -20.78
N PRO A 352 -6.83 10.27 -20.79
CA PRO A 352 -8.03 10.42 -19.96
C PRO A 352 -7.73 10.76 -18.51
N LEU A 353 -6.62 10.23 -17.97
CA LEU A 353 -6.23 10.51 -16.58
C LEU A 353 -5.88 11.98 -16.31
N GLU A 354 -5.49 12.73 -17.33
CA GLU A 354 -5.15 14.15 -17.21
C GLU A 354 -6.39 15.06 -17.17
N ASP A 355 -7.55 14.54 -17.61
CA ASP A 355 -8.83 15.21 -17.54
C ASP A 355 -9.47 14.96 -16.17
N ILE A 356 -9.28 15.92 -15.25
CA ILE A 356 -9.73 15.85 -13.86
C ILE A 356 -10.97 16.74 -13.67
N PRO A 357 -12.11 16.19 -13.20
CA PRO A 357 -12.25 14.91 -12.49
C PRO A 357 -12.59 13.72 -13.39
N TRP A 358 -12.21 12.52 -12.93
CA TRP A 358 -12.57 11.27 -13.58
C TRP A 358 -14.06 10.99 -13.40
N ARG A 359 -14.69 10.55 -14.49
CA ARG A 359 -16.09 10.12 -14.53
C ARG A 359 -16.19 8.60 -14.65
N THR A 360 -16.93 7.99 -13.74
CA THR A 360 -17.21 6.55 -13.76
C THR A 360 -18.28 6.22 -14.82
N SER A 361 -18.38 4.93 -15.16
CA SER A 361 -19.33 4.42 -16.15
C SER A 361 -20.80 4.62 -15.75
N ASP A 362 -21.10 4.83 -14.47
CA ASP A 362 -22.42 5.20 -13.94
C ASP A 362 -22.66 6.71 -13.84
N GLY A 363 -21.70 7.52 -14.30
CA GLY A 363 -21.83 8.98 -14.40
C GLY A 363 -21.45 9.76 -13.15
N GLU A 364 -21.02 9.09 -12.07
CA GLU A 364 -20.46 9.79 -10.91
C GLU A 364 -19.08 10.39 -11.28
N GLU A 365 -18.78 11.58 -10.75
CA GLU A 365 -17.57 12.33 -11.08
C GLU A 365 -16.91 12.85 -9.80
N SER A 366 -15.61 12.59 -9.64
CA SER A 366 -14.86 13.01 -8.46
C SER A 366 -13.35 13.02 -8.70
N ASP A 367 -12.67 14.00 -8.10
CA ASP A 367 -11.20 14.04 -8.06
C ASP A 367 -10.63 12.81 -7.32
N TYR A 368 -11.40 12.24 -6.40
CA TYR A 368 -11.03 11.00 -5.73
C TYR A 368 -10.97 9.82 -6.72
N TYR A 369 -11.86 9.76 -7.71
CA TYR A 369 -11.80 8.73 -8.76
C TYR A 369 -10.57 8.91 -9.63
N SER A 370 -10.17 10.16 -9.96
CA SER A 370 -8.89 10.42 -10.64
C SER A 370 -7.70 9.93 -9.82
N LEU A 371 -7.73 10.10 -8.50
CA LEU A 371 -6.69 9.57 -7.60
C LEU A 371 -6.68 8.04 -7.59
N LEU A 372 -7.84 7.38 -7.57
CA LEU A 372 -7.94 5.92 -7.64
C LEU A 372 -7.40 5.37 -8.97
N VAL A 373 -7.72 5.99 -10.11
CA VAL A 373 -7.16 5.54 -11.40
C VAL A 373 -5.65 5.82 -11.47
N SER A 374 -5.19 6.95 -10.92
CA SER A 374 -3.75 7.24 -10.78
C SER A 374 -3.04 6.19 -9.93
N ALA A 375 -3.69 5.70 -8.86
CA ALA A 375 -3.16 4.64 -8.02
C ALA A 375 -2.93 3.34 -8.80
N VAL A 376 -3.91 2.93 -9.63
CA VAL A 376 -3.75 1.73 -10.48
C VAL A 376 -2.64 1.92 -11.51
N LEU A 377 -2.52 3.12 -12.09
CA LEU A 377 -1.43 3.43 -13.01
C LEU A 377 -0.06 3.28 -12.33
N VAL A 378 0.13 3.86 -11.13
CA VAL A 378 1.41 3.75 -10.40
C VAL A 378 1.77 2.31 -10.10
N GLN A 379 0.80 1.48 -9.70
CA GLN A 379 1.07 0.05 -9.47
C GLN A 379 1.44 -0.69 -10.77
N ASP A 380 0.81 -0.37 -11.91
CA ASP A 380 1.18 -0.94 -13.21
C ASP A 380 2.61 -0.52 -13.64
N LEU A 381 2.99 0.73 -13.35
CA LEU A 381 4.35 1.25 -13.57
C LEU A 381 5.39 0.67 -12.60
N GLU A 382 4.98 0.19 -11.43
CA GLU A 382 5.86 -0.57 -10.54
C GLU A 382 6.10 -1.98 -11.09
N ALA A 383 5.05 -2.61 -11.64
CA ALA A 383 5.14 -3.93 -12.25
C ALA A 383 5.89 -3.93 -13.60
N ARG A 384 5.87 -2.81 -14.35
CA ARG A 384 6.50 -2.64 -15.66
C ARG A 384 7.46 -1.46 -15.61
N GLN A 385 8.75 -1.66 -15.86
CA GLN A 385 9.75 -0.58 -15.92
C GLN A 385 9.20 0.65 -16.67
N ALA A 386 8.87 1.70 -15.91
CA ALA A 386 8.21 2.90 -16.40
C ALA A 386 9.11 3.69 -17.35
N THR A 387 8.51 4.41 -18.31
CA THR A 387 9.23 5.45 -19.03
C THR A 387 9.27 6.74 -18.22
N ASP A 388 10.32 7.56 -18.41
CA ASP A 388 10.41 8.86 -17.74
C ASP A 388 9.26 9.81 -18.12
N ASP A 389 8.70 9.66 -19.32
CA ASP A 389 7.55 10.46 -19.78
C ASP A 389 6.28 10.11 -19.02
N ASP A 390 5.97 8.81 -18.89
CA ASP A 390 4.79 8.34 -18.14
C ASP A 390 4.76 8.92 -16.72
N LEU A 391 5.92 8.91 -16.08
CA LEU A 391 6.06 9.37 -14.69
C LEU A 391 5.95 10.88 -14.56
N ASN A 392 6.51 11.65 -15.50
CA ASN A 392 6.38 13.12 -15.51
C ASN A 392 4.92 13.56 -15.63
N ARG A 393 4.14 12.86 -16.46
CA ARG A 393 2.69 13.10 -16.61
C ARG A 393 1.93 12.74 -15.33
N ALA A 394 2.24 11.59 -14.72
CA ALA A 394 1.67 11.21 -13.42
C ALA A 394 1.98 12.23 -12.31
N VAL A 395 3.19 12.82 -12.28
CA VAL A 395 3.54 13.88 -11.31
C VAL A 395 2.60 15.08 -11.47
N ALA A 396 2.32 15.51 -12.70
CA ALA A 396 1.42 16.64 -12.96
C ALA A 396 -0.02 16.36 -12.46
N VAL A 397 -0.51 15.13 -12.67
CA VAL A 397 -1.80 14.68 -12.15
C VAL A 397 -1.83 14.73 -10.61
N PHE A 398 -0.82 14.22 -9.92
CA PHE A 398 -0.76 14.27 -8.46
C PHE A 398 -0.69 15.69 -7.89
N GLU A 399 0.07 16.58 -8.53
CA GLU A 399 0.13 17.99 -8.12
C GLU A 399 -1.23 18.70 -8.31
N ALA A 400 -1.92 18.42 -9.42
CA ALA A 400 -3.25 18.94 -9.68
C ALA A 400 -4.26 18.43 -8.63
N LEU A 401 -4.26 17.12 -8.34
CA LEU A 401 -5.11 16.52 -7.31
C LEU A 401 -4.83 17.09 -5.92
N ALA A 402 -3.56 17.30 -5.56
CA ALA A 402 -3.19 17.90 -4.29
C ALA A 402 -3.69 19.35 -4.15
N GLN A 403 -3.64 20.11 -5.24
CA GLN A 403 -4.16 21.48 -5.28
C GLN A 403 -5.68 21.51 -5.16
N ARG A 404 -6.37 20.66 -5.92
CA ARG A 404 -7.83 20.59 -5.95
C ARG A 404 -8.39 20.03 -4.65
N GLY A 405 -7.73 19.05 -4.04
CA GLY A 405 -8.05 18.50 -2.71
C GLY A 405 -7.60 19.33 -1.51
N ARG A 406 -7.15 20.59 -1.71
CA ARG A 406 -6.74 21.51 -0.63
C ARG A 406 -5.66 20.94 0.31
N ILE A 407 -4.76 20.14 -0.25
CA ILE A 407 -3.55 19.69 0.45
C ILE A 407 -2.48 20.79 0.38
N THR A 408 -2.25 21.35 -0.81
CA THR A 408 -1.24 22.39 -1.09
C THR A 408 -1.81 23.81 -1.12
N ARG A 409 -3.12 23.96 -0.93
CA ARG A 409 -3.85 25.23 -0.90
C ARG A 409 -4.74 25.30 0.33
N ARG A 410 -5.02 26.51 0.81
CA ARG A 410 -6.00 26.73 1.88
C ARG A 410 -7.41 26.42 1.40
N VAL A 411 -8.25 25.93 2.31
CA VAL A 411 -9.70 25.81 2.12
C VAL A 411 -10.32 27.20 2.01
N THR A 412 -11.33 27.34 1.16
CA THR A 412 -12.13 28.56 1.01
C THR A 412 -13.48 28.43 1.72
N GLN A 413 -14.25 29.52 1.83
CA GLN A 413 -15.60 29.42 2.35
C GLN A 413 -16.47 28.57 1.38
N ASP A 414 -17.25 27.63 1.93
CA ASP A 414 -18.12 26.72 1.17
C ASP A 414 -17.38 25.90 0.09
N ASP A 415 -16.13 25.53 0.35
CA ASP A 415 -15.27 24.82 -0.60
C ASP A 415 -15.76 23.37 -0.82
N PRO A 416 -16.18 22.99 -2.05
CA PRO A 416 -16.68 21.65 -2.31
C PRO A 416 -15.62 20.57 -2.11
N SER A 417 -14.33 20.93 -2.19
CA SER A 417 -13.23 19.99 -1.95
C SER A 417 -13.14 19.49 -0.51
N VAL A 418 -13.81 20.15 0.45
CA VAL A 418 -13.92 19.67 1.84
C VAL A 418 -14.64 18.32 1.90
N ALA A 419 -15.63 18.10 1.02
CA ALA A 419 -16.41 16.87 0.97
C ALA A 419 -15.55 15.62 0.72
N MET A 420 -14.40 15.74 0.05
CA MET A 420 -13.46 14.62 -0.15
C MET A 420 -12.78 14.15 1.14
N HIS A 421 -12.79 14.98 2.18
CA HIS A 421 -12.21 14.66 3.48
C HIS A 421 -13.28 14.36 4.52
N VAL A 422 -14.35 15.16 4.56
CA VAL A 422 -15.47 15.04 5.49
C VAL A 422 -16.77 15.43 4.79
N PRO A 423 -17.79 14.55 4.75
CA PRO A 423 -17.82 13.20 5.31
C PRO A 423 -17.00 12.18 4.49
N GLY A 424 -16.37 12.58 3.39
CA GLY A 424 -15.72 11.68 2.42
C GLY A 424 -16.54 11.52 1.15
N VAL A 425 -15.96 10.89 0.14
CA VAL A 425 -16.67 10.62 -1.12
C VAL A 425 -17.68 9.51 -0.90
N ARG A 426 -18.96 9.86 -1.10
CA ARG A 426 -20.10 8.96 -0.95
C ARG A 426 -20.18 8.01 -2.12
N MET A 427 -20.39 6.73 -1.82
CA MET A 427 -20.53 5.65 -2.81
C MET A 427 -21.83 4.88 -2.53
N THR A 428 -22.69 4.81 -3.53
CA THR A 428 -23.95 4.07 -3.44
C THR A 428 -23.71 2.58 -3.58
N LEU A 429 -24.03 1.78 -2.55
CA LEU A 429 -23.82 0.33 -2.55
C LEU A 429 -24.95 -0.38 -3.29
N GLY A 430 -24.88 -0.38 -4.62
CA GLY A 430 -25.90 -0.97 -5.48
C GLY A 430 -26.18 -2.44 -5.16
N GLY A 431 -27.47 -2.77 -4.99
CA GLY A 431 -27.97 -4.09 -4.60
C GLY A 431 -28.34 -4.21 -3.12
N SER A 432 -27.88 -3.27 -2.27
CA SER A 432 -28.19 -3.31 -0.84
C SER A 432 -29.66 -3.03 -0.51
N ALA A 433 -30.36 -2.30 -1.39
CA ALA A 433 -31.78 -1.94 -1.23
C ALA A 433 -32.71 -3.17 -1.28
N ASP A 434 -32.25 -4.29 -1.85
CA ASP A 434 -33.06 -5.51 -1.98
C ASP A 434 -33.22 -6.26 -0.65
N ILE A 435 -32.45 -5.87 0.38
CA ILE A 435 -32.41 -6.53 1.69
C ILE A 435 -32.58 -5.55 2.87
N GLY A 436 -32.96 -4.29 2.59
CA GLY A 436 -33.13 -3.23 3.59
C GLY A 436 -33.02 -1.83 2.96
N PRO A 437 -32.82 -0.75 3.73
CA PRO A 437 -32.59 0.60 3.17
C PRO A 437 -31.33 0.67 2.29
N GLN A 438 -31.27 1.62 1.36
CA GLN A 438 -30.08 1.84 0.52
C GLN A 438 -28.87 2.22 1.38
N LEU A 439 -27.80 1.46 1.25
CA LEU A 439 -26.57 1.66 2.00
C LEU A 439 -25.58 2.53 1.20
N TYR A 440 -24.75 3.25 1.96
CA TYR A 440 -23.68 4.08 1.43
C TYR A 440 -22.36 3.77 2.14
N TRP A 441 -21.28 3.91 1.40
CA TRP A 441 -19.91 3.92 1.91
C TRP A 441 -19.30 5.31 1.73
N TYR A 442 -18.53 5.76 2.71
CA TYR A 442 -17.88 7.07 2.69
C TYR A 442 -16.36 6.90 2.69
N ALA A 443 -15.74 7.09 1.52
CA ALA A 443 -14.28 7.02 1.39
C ALA A 443 -13.63 8.33 1.86
N ARG A 444 -12.89 8.26 2.97
CA ARG A 444 -12.27 9.42 3.65
C ARG A 444 -10.75 9.51 3.48
N ASP A 445 -10.16 8.61 2.71
CA ASP A 445 -8.72 8.37 2.64
C ASP A 445 -8.00 9.11 1.49
N PHE A 446 -8.59 10.18 0.93
CA PHE A 446 -7.98 10.96 -0.15
C PHE A 446 -6.52 11.36 0.16
N ALA A 447 -6.29 11.95 1.34
CA ALA A 447 -4.98 12.43 1.76
C ALA A 447 -3.94 11.29 1.98
N PRO A 448 -4.22 10.25 2.79
CA PRO A 448 -3.26 9.16 2.95
C PRO A 448 -3.05 8.35 1.66
N LEU A 449 -4.08 8.19 0.81
CA LEU A 449 -3.93 7.55 -0.50
C LEU A 449 -2.98 8.35 -1.39
N LEU A 450 -3.15 9.67 -1.48
CA LEU A 450 -2.25 10.56 -2.23
C LEU A 450 -0.80 10.45 -1.70
N LEU A 451 -0.62 10.42 -0.37
CA LEU A 451 0.69 10.23 0.25
C LEU A 451 1.32 8.90 -0.18
N LYS A 452 0.59 7.78 -0.04
CA LYS A 452 1.03 6.43 -0.41
C LYS A 452 1.48 6.40 -1.88
N ARG A 453 0.66 6.94 -2.80
CA ARG A 453 0.97 6.93 -4.24
C ARG A 453 2.13 7.84 -4.62
N CYS A 454 2.29 8.99 -3.97
CA CYS A 454 3.46 9.85 -4.18
C CYS A 454 4.77 9.15 -3.77
N LEU A 455 4.75 8.43 -2.64
CA LEU A 455 5.92 7.66 -2.17
C LEU A 455 6.26 6.50 -3.11
N GLN A 456 5.25 5.73 -3.55
CA GLN A 456 5.44 4.66 -4.54
C GLN A 456 5.99 5.21 -5.86
N ALA A 457 5.38 6.26 -6.42
CA ALA A 457 5.87 6.87 -7.66
C ALA A 457 7.29 7.45 -7.53
N ALA A 458 7.66 7.98 -6.35
CA ALA A 458 9.00 8.49 -6.09
C ALA A 458 10.06 7.37 -6.06
N ALA A 459 9.69 6.17 -5.58
CA ALA A 459 10.54 4.98 -5.59
C ALA A 459 10.90 4.54 -7.02
N LEU A 460 9.90 4.58 -7.92
CA LEU A 460 10.06 4.20 -9.33
C LEU A 460 10.88 5.21 -10.16
N SER A 461 10.94 6.46 -9.71
CA SER A 461 11.48 7.56 -10.49
C SER A 461 13.00 7.50 -10.60
N VAL A 462 13.52 7.24 -11.81
CA VAL A 462 14.94 7.45 -12.14
C VAL A 462 15.27 8.92 -12.41
N ASN A 463 14.25 9.71 -12.79
CA ASN A 463 14.36 11.15 -13.00
C ASN A 463 14.37 11.92 -11.67
N ARG A 464 15.52 12.50 -11.34
CA ARG A 464 15.71 13.27 -10.10
C ARG A 464 14.69 14.39 -9.90
N ASN A 465 14.28 15.10 -10.96
CA ASN A 465 13.32 16.20 -10.82
C ASN A 465 11.92 15.68 -10.48
N ALA A 466 11.45 14.64 -11.17
CA ALA A 466 10.17 14.01 -10.87
C ALA A 466 10.17 13.43 -9.44
N ARG A 467 11.23 12.72 -9.05
CA ARG A 467 11.41 12.22 -7.67
C ARG A 467 11.34 13.34 -6.65
N ASP A 468 12.09 14.43 -6.84
CA ASP A 468 12.14 15.55 -5.91
C ASP A 468 10.77 16.25 -5.77
N ARG A 469 10.00 16.37 -6.87
CA ARG A 469 8.63 16.91 -6.85
C ARG A 469 7.67 15.99 -6.08
N LEU A 470 7.69 14.70 -6.35
CA LEU A 470 6.87 13.70 -5.67
C LEU A 470 7.19 13.64 -4.16
N MET A 471 8.47 13.68 -3.79
CA MET A 471 8.89 13.70 -2.39
C MET A 471 8.42 14.98 -1.66
N ARG A 472 8.54 16.16 -2.28
CA ARG A 472 8.02 17.41 -1.71
C ARG A 472 6.50 17.36 -1.54
N LEU A 473 5.80 16.79 -2.52
CA LEU A 473 4.36 16.62 -2.44
C LEU A 473 3.98 15.66 -1.29
N ALA A 474 4.67 14.53 -1.16
CA ALA A 474 4.50 13.59 -0.05
C ALA A 474 4.71 14.27 1.32
N GLU A 475 5.78 15.05 1.48
CA GLU A 475 6.04 15.81 2.71
C GLU A 475 4.93 16.82 3.02
N THR A 476 4.39 17.49 2.00
CA THR A 476 3.27 18.45 2.17
C THR A 476 1.98 17.74 2.53
N THR A 477 1.70 16.57 1.94
CA THR A 477 0.56 15.74 2.30
C THR A 477 0.68 15.21 3.72
N MET A 478 1.89 14.82 4.15
CA MET A 478 2.12 14.43 5.54
C MET A 478 1.91 15.61 6.51
N ASP A 479 2.33 16.82 6.17
CA ASP A 479 2.02 18.03 6.97
C ASP A 479 0.52 18.30 7.09
N HIS A 480 -0.23 18.02 6.02
CA HIS A 480 -1.70 18.09 6.07
C HIS A 480 -2.27 17.05 7.04
N LEU A 481 -1.81 15.80 6.97
CA LEU A 481 -2.26 14.72 7.86
C LEU A 481 -1.87 14.94 9.32
N GLU A 482 -0.65 15.38 9.60
CA GLU A 482 -0.20 15.68 10.97
C GLU A 482 -1.05 16.74 11.65
N ARG A 483 -1.50 17.76 10.91
CA ARG A 483 -2.39 18.79 11.45
C ARG A 483 -3.78 18.24 11.80
N ARG A 484 -4.20 17.13 11.19
CA ARG A 484 -5.44 16.40 11.47
C ARG A 484 -5.33 15.41 12.62
N ARG A 485 -4.19 15.31 13.31
CA ARG A 485 -4.10 14.45 14.51
C ARG A 485 -5.00 14.98 15.62
N ILE A 486 -5.59 14.04 16.36
CA ILE A 486 -6.28 14.31 17.61
C ILE A 486 -5.23 14.85 18.60
N ARG A 487 -5.52 16.02 19.19
CA ARG A 487 -4.61 16.69 20.14
C ARG A 487 -4.97 16.42 21.59
N ASP A 488 -6.27 16.32 21.88
CA ASP A 488 -6.82 16.21 23.21
C ASP A 488 -7.67 14.95 23.37
N GLY A 489 -7.86 14.49 24.61
CA GLY A 489 -8.64 13.30 24.94
C GLY A 489 -7.79 12.03 25.07
N ASP A 490 -8.40 10.88 24.80
CA ASP A 490 -7.80 9.57 25.06
C ASP A 490 -7.00 8.99 23.89
N ALA A 491 -7.09 9.60 22.71
CA ALA A 491 -6.42 9.17 21.49
C ALA A 491 -5.44 10.21 20.90
N PRO A 492 -4.68 10.98 21.70
CA PRO A 492 -3.80 12.01 21.16
C PRO A 492 -2.71 11.35 20.31
N GLY A 493 -2.44 11.93 19.14
CA GLY A 493 -1.47 11.40 18.17
C GLY A 493 -2.07 10.45 17.13
N LEU A 494 -3.33 10.02 17.30
CA LEU A 494 -4.07 9.24 16.30
C LEU A 494 -4.94 10.15 15.41
N TRP A 495 -5.54 9.56 14.39
CA TRP A 495 -6.46 10.26 13.47
C TRP A 495 -7.90 9.87 13.76
N ASP A 496 -8.91 10.64 13.37
CA ASP A 496 -8.84 11.82 12.51
C ASP A 496 -9.56 13.02 13.15
N ASN A 497 -8.98 14.21 13.06
CA ASN A 497 -9.58 15.48 13.46
C ASN A 497 -9.53 16.49 12.30
N PRO A 498 -10.47 16.37 11.35
CA PRO A 498 -10.47 17.20 10.14
C PRO A 498 -10.75 18.68 10.43
N ALA A 499 -11.49 18.98 11.51
CA ALA A 499 -11.83 20.35 11.90
C ALA A 499 -10.61 21.22 12.19
N ALA A 500 -9.49 20.65 12.62
CA ALA A 500 -8.25 21.40 12.85
C ALA A 500 -7.62 21.98 11.56
N VAL A 501 -8.06 21.54 10.38
CA VAL A 501 -7.48 21.94 9.08
C VAL A 501 -8.51 22.50 8.12
N LEU A 502 -9.70 21.90 8.10
CA LEU A 502 -10.71 22.17 7.06
C LEU A 502 -11.74 23.20 7.49
N PHE A 503 -11.97 23.36 8.79
CA PHE A 503 -12.93 24.29 9.33
C PHE A 503 -12.17 25.35 10.14
N GLY A 504 -12.54 26.63 9.98
CA GLY A 504 -11.95 27.69 10.82
C GLY A 504 -12.29 27.50 12.30
N ASP A 505 -11.67 28.31 13.18
CA ASP A 505 -11.97 28.31 14.61
C ASP A 505 -13.48 28.61 14.84
N GLY A 506 -14.31 27.57 14.99
CA GLY A 506 -15.69 27.72 15.45
C GLY A 506 -16.81 26.89 14.81
N ALA A 507 -16.56 25.97 13.86
CA ALA A 507 -17.68 25.37 13.08
C ALA A 507 -18.08 23.90 13.39
N GLU A 508 -17.19 23.04 13.91
CA GLU A 508 -17.52 21.62 14.18
C GLU A 508 -16.97 21.12 15.52
N ALA A 509 -17.66 20.12 16.10
CA ALA A 509 -17.20 19.45 17.32
C ALA A 509 -15.86 18.75 17.06
N VAL A 510 -14.86 19.03 17.91
CA VAL A 510 -13.56 18.38 17.83
C VAL A 510 -13.72 16.88 18.10
N GLU A 511 -13.39 16.07 17.11
CA GLU A 511 -13.41 14.62 17.24
C GLU A 511 -12.32 14.13 18.20
N ARG A 512 -12.73 13.32 19.19
CA ARG A 512 -11.85 12.82 20.27
C ARG A 512 -11.58 11.32 20.21
N ARG A 513 -12.35 10.60 19.39
CA ARG A 513 -12.21 9.14 19.19
C ARG A 513 -11.42 8.86 17.91
N PRO A 514 -10.55 7.84 17.89
CA PRO A 514 -9.75 7.53 16.72
C PRO A 514 -10.60 6.91 15.61
N SER A 515 -10.38 7.35 14.38
CA SER A 515 -10.72 6.62 13.17
C SER A 515 -9.60 5.64 12.88
N TRP A 516 -9.89 4.35 13.08
CA TRP A 516 -8.94 3.28 12.76
C TRP A 516 -8.69 3.20 11.25
N TYR A 517 -9.73 3.36 10.42
CA TYR A 517 -9.60 3.56 8.98
C TYR A 517 -8.55 4.59 8.57
N MET A 518 -8.62 5.83 9.08
CA MET A 518 -7.62 6.85 8.72
C MET A 518 -6.24 6.54 9.30
N THR A 519 -6.19 6.07 10.55
CA THR A 519 -4.92 5.76 11.23
C THR A 519 -4.16 4.65 10.50
N GLU A 520 -4.87 3.60 10.09
CA GLU A 520 -4.36 2.47 9.32
C GLU A 520 -3.79 2.94 7.97
N ARG A 521 -4.53 3.73 7.20
CA ARG A 521 -4.04 4.26 5.90
C ARG A 521 -2.80 5.14 6.03
N VAL A 522 -2.66 5.88 7.13
CA VAL A 522 -1.41 6.62 7.41
C VAL A 522 -0.26 5.65 7.73
N VAL A 523 -0.51 4.61 8.51
CA VAL A 523 0.49 3.56 8.79
C VAL A 523 0.95 2.88 7.51
N GLU A 524 0.05 2.49 6.61
CA GLU A 524 0.41 1.92 5.30
C GLU A 524 1.32 2.85 4.47
N ALA A 525 1.00 4.15 4.46
CA ALA A 525 1.80 5.14 3.75
C ALA A 525 3.20 5.29 4.38
N LEU A 526 3.32 5.19 5.71
CA LEU A 526 4.62 5.22 6.39
C LEU A 526 5.44 3.95 6.12
N ILE A 527 4.82 2.77 6.08
CA ILE A 527 5.47 1.52 5.67
C ILE A 527 5.99 1.64 4.23
N THR A 528 5.16 2.18 3.34
CA THR A 528 5.57 2.49 1.96
C THR A 528 6.79 3.42 1.96
N GLY A 529 6.77 4.50 2.75
CA GLY A 529 7.90 5.41 2.88
C GLY A 529 9.16 4.74 3.45
N ALA A 530 9.02 3.80 4.39
CA ALA A 530 10.14 3.03 4.92
C ALA A 530 10.80 2.21 3.80
N ARG A 531 10.01 1.47 3.01
CA ARG A 531 10.49 0.71 1.85
C ARG A 531 11.17 1.63 0.82
N THR A 532 10.55 2.75 0.47
CA THR A 532 11.12 3.75 -0.47
C THR A 532 12.47 4.32 0.02
N PHE A 533 12.70 4.42 1.32
CA PHE A 533 13.96 4.93 1.88
C PHE A 533 15.02 3.84 2.11
N GLU A 534 14.62 2.58 2.22
CA GLU A 534 15.53 1.44 2.20
C GLU A 534 16.11 1.19 0.80
N GLU A 535 15.38 1.58 -0.24
CA GLU A 535 15.89 1.53 -1.61
C GLU A 535 17.17 2.35 -1.80
N ARG A 536 18.08 1.78 -2.59
CA ARG A 536 19.39 2.39 -2.83
C ARG A 536 19.24 3.75 -3.54
N PRO A 537 20.12 4.74 -3.27
CA PRO A 537 20.06 6.04 -3.92
C PRO A 537 20.08 5.93 -5.45
N LEU A 538 19.49 6.94 -6.11
CA LEU A 538 19.45 7.03 -7.57
C LEU A 538 20.85 6.88 -8.18
N ARG A 539 20.98 5.90 -9.07
CA ARG A 539 22.22 5.60 -9.78
C ARG A 539 22.29 6.43 -11.05
N SER A 540 23.02 7.54 -11.02
CA SER A 540 23.34 8.25 -12.26
C SER A 540 24.53 7.57 -12.94
N ALA A 541 24.35 7.11 -14.18
CA ALA A 541 25.44 6.57 -14.99
C ALA A 541 26.62 7.57 -15.10
N SER A 542 26.32 8.86 -15.23
CA SER A 542 27.33 9.92 -15.27
C SER A 542 28.08 10.11 -13.95
N MET A 543 27.45 9.82 -12.81
CA MET A 543 28.08 9.92 -11.49
C MET A 543 28.95 8.71 -11.22
N ARG A 544 28.50 7.53 -11.67
CA ARG A 544 29.29 6.31 -11.63
C ARG A 544 30.54 6.42 -12.50
N ALA A 545 30.39 6.86 -13.74
CA ALA A 545 31.53 7.08 -14.65
C ALA A 545 32.56 8.03 -14.02
N ARG A 546 32.11 9.18 -13.49
CA ARG A 546 33.00 10.12 -12.78
C ARG A 546 33.69 9.50 -11.55
N ALA A 547 32.97 8.70 -10.77
CA ALA A 547 33.55 8.01 -9.63
C ALA A 547 34.60 6.98 -10.05
N GLU A 548 34.35 6.23 -11.14
CA GLU A 548 35.28 5.26 -11.72
C GLU A 548 36.51 5.96 -12.30
N ASP A 549 36.35 7.08 -13.01
CA ASP A 549 37.44 7.90 -13.54
C ASP A 549 38.37 8.41 -12.41
N ALA A 550 37.79 9.04 -11.37
CA ALA A 550 38.54 9.54 -10.22
C ALA A 550 39.24 8.42 -9.44
N LEU A 551 38.59 7.25 -9.33
CA LEU A 551 39.16 6.07 -8.67
C LEU A 551 40.37 5.55 -9.44
N HIS A 552 40.27 5.39 -10.76
CA HIS A 552 41.38 4.93 -11.59
C HIS A 552 42.59 5.87 -11.54
N GLU A 553 42.36 7.19 -11.56
CA GLU A 553 43.44 8.17 -11.44
C GLU A 553 44.14 8.07 -10.07
N ALA A 554 43.36 8.00 -8.98
CA ALA A 554 43.90 7.91 -7.64
C ALA A 554 44.72 6.63 -7.42
N GLU A 555 44.25 5.49 -7.96
CA GLU A 555 44.96 4.23 -7.92
C GLU A 555 46.25 4.25 -8.73
N HIS A 556 46.22 4.86 -9.92
CA HIS A 556 47.42 5.03 -10.72
C HIS A 556 48.48 5.84 -9.99
N LEU A 557 48.11 6.97 -9.38
CA LEU A 557 49.01 7.82 -8.62
C LEU A 557 49.53 7.14 -7.35
N LEU A 558 48.68 6.44 -6.60
CA LEU A 558 49.09 5.65 -5.45
C LEU A 558 50.11 4.57 -5.84
N ASN A 559 49.83 3.79 -6.90
CA ASN A 559 50.76 2.77 -7.38
C ASN A 559 52.10 3.37 -7.82
N ARG A 560 52.09 4.54 -8.46
CA ARG A 560 53.32 5.27 -8.82
C ARG A 560 54.12 5.67 -7.57
N LEU A 561 53.43 6.10 -6.52
CA LEU A 561 54.09 6.52 -5.28
C LEU A 561 54.65 5.32 -4.50
N LEU A 562 53.92 4.20 -4.47
CA LEU A 562 54.37 2.94 -3.85
C LEU A 562 55.60 2.34 -4.53
N LEU A 563 55.74 2.50 -5.86
CA LEU A 563 56.94 2.10 -6.59
C LEU A 563 58.19 2.89 -6.17
N ASN A 564 58.00 4.12 -5.66
CA ASN A 564 59.08 5.02 -5.25
C ASN A 564 59.29 5.06 -3.73
N SER A 565 58.54 4.29 -2.95
CA SER A 565 58.64 4.23 -1.49
C SER A 565 59.46 3.03 -1.03
N ASP A 566 60.27 3.22 0.01
CA ASP A 566 61.09 2.15 0.62
C ASP A 566 60.20 1.23 1.47
N SER A 567 60.33 -0.10 1.32
CA SER A 567 59.39 -1.07 1.91
C SER A 567 59.45 -1.19 3.43
N ASP A 568 60.51 -0.67 4.06
CA ASP A 568 60.74 -0.71 5.51
C ASP A 568 60.41 0.61 6.24
N ASP A 569 59.80 1.59 5.54
CA ASP A 569 59.45 2.89 6.12
C ASP A 569 58.21 2.81 7.03
N THR A 570 58.39 3.05 8.33
CA THR A 570 57.33 3.11 9.36
C THR A 570 56.95 4.54 9.75
N SER A 571 57.35 5.54 8.95
CA SER A 571 57.09 6.96 9.20
C SER A 571 55.61 7.35 9.07
N ALA A 572 55.28 8.60 9.44
CA ALA A 572 53.96 9.20 9.24
C ALA A 572 53.46 9.07 7.79
N ARG A 573 54.38 8.99 6.82
CA ARG A 573 54.11 8.76 5.39
C ARG A 573 53.46 7.40 5.12
N SER A 574 53.90 6.36 5.82
CA SER A 574 53.36 5.00 5.72
C SER A 574 51.92 4.91 6.26
N ALA A 575 51.65 5.61 7.36
CA ALA A 575 50.30 5.72 7.92
C ALA A 575 49.32 6.45 6.98
N GLU A 576 49.78 7.49 6.28
CA GLU A 576 48.99 8.23 5.31
C GLU A 576 48.69 7.39 4.06
N LEU A 577 49.66 6.63 3.55
CA LEU A 577 49.46 5.68 2.44
C LEU A 577 48.42 4.62 2.80
N THR A 578 48.51 4.05 3.99
CA THR A 578 47.53 3.08 4.51
C THR A 578 46.12 3.69 4.56
N MET A 579 46.00 4.97 4.94
CA MET A 579 44.71 5.66 4.96
C MET A 579 44.16 5.89 3.55
N ILE A 580 45.01 6.27 2.59
CA ILE A 580 44.63 6.42 1.17
C ILE A 580 44.16 5.07 0.62
N GLU A 581 44.89 3.98 0.86
CA GLU A 581 44.51 2.62 0.46
C GLU A 581 43.14 2.22 1.01
N ARG A 582 42.88 2.47 2.31
CA ARG A 582 41.57 2.19 2.92
C ARG A 582 40.44 2.99 2.28
N ARG A 583 40.69 4.27 1.95
CA ARG A 583 39.69 5.12 1.25
C ARG A 583 39.40 4.58 -0.16
N LEU A 584 40.42 4.21 -0.92
CA LEU A 584 40.26 3.67 -2.29
C LEU A 584 39.60 2.28 -2.28
N SER A 585 39.99 1.41 -1.34
CA SER A 585 39.33 0.11 -1.15
C SER A 585 37.84 0.30 -0.83
N ARG A 586 37.52 1.20 0.10
CA ARG A 586 36.12 1.53 0.41
C ARG A 586 35.40 2.14 -0.79
N ALA A 587 36.06 2.99 -1.57
CA ALA A 587 35.49 3.58 -2.78
C ALA A 587 35.12 2.50 -3.81
N ARG A 588 35.96 1.47 -4.03
CA ARG A 588 35.64 0.30 -4.87
C ARG A 588 34.41 -0.45 -4.39
N GLU A 589 34.34 -0.76 -3.09
CA GLU A 589 33.22 -1.50 -2.52
C GLU A 589 31.89 -0.77 -2.76
N VAL A 590 31.90 0.56 -2.67
CA VAL A 590 30.67 1.36 -2.73
C VAL A 590 30.43 2.02 -4.09
N VAL A 591 31.31 1.91 -5.09
CA VAL A 591 31.16 2.62 -6.38
C VAL A 591 29.86 2.28 -7.11
N THR A 592 29.45 1.02 -7.03
CA THR A 592 28.21 0.53 -7.64
C THR A 592 26.97 1.00 -6.88
N GLU A 593 27.07 1.12 -5.54
CA GLU A 593 25.91 1.35 -4.67
C GLU A 593 25.73 2.83 -4.28
N ARG A 594 26.84 3.55 -4.14
CA ARG A 594 26.95 4.94 -3.66
C ARG A 594 28.03 5.68 -4.47
N PRO A 595 27.83 5.89 -5.78
CA PRO A 595 28.85 6.48 -6.65
C PRO A 595 29.28 7.88 -6.19
N GLY A 596 28.38 8.69 -5.61
CA GLY A 596 28.75 9.98 -5.02
C GLY A 596 29.71 9.86 -3.83
N THR A 597 29.52 8.87 -2.97
CA THR A 597 30.43 8.59 -1.84
C THR A 597 31.76 8.04 -2.35
N ALA A 598 31.73 7.12 -3.32
CA ALA A 598 32.95 6.61 -3.94
C ALA A 598 33.76 7.74 -4.59
N ASN A 599 33.11 8.64 -5.33
CA ASN A 599 33.74 9.82 -5.90
C ASN A 599 34.35 10.74 -4.82
N ALA A 600 33.63 11.00 -3.73
CA ALA A 600 34.16 11.83 -2.64
C ALA A 600 35.38 11.18 -1.95
N LEU A 601 35.36 9.86 -1.76
CA LEU A 601 36.49 9.10 -1.22
C LEU A 601 37.70 9.12 -2.17
N ALA A 602 37.47 8.96 -3.48
CA ALA A 602 38.51 9.03 -4.50
C ALA A 602 39.12 10.44 -4.61
N LEU A 603 38.30 11.49 -4.61
CA LEU A 603 38.79 12.88 -4.58
C LEU A 603 39.58 13.20 -3.31
N ALA A 604 39.13 12.71 -2.15
CA ALA A 604 39.88 12.86 -0.90
C ALA A 604 41.23 12.13 -0.93
N ALA A 605 41.30 10.98 -1.62
CA ALA A 605 42.56 10.27 -1.85
C ALA A 605 43.48 11.04 -2.82
N LEU A 606 42.95 11.59 -3.91
CA LEU A 606 43.70 12.43 -4.85
C LEU A 606 44.30 13.66 -4.17
N LEU A 607 43.53 14.35 -3.31
CA LEU A 607 44.02 15.48 -2.53
C LEU A 607 45.20 15.09 -1.63
N SER A 608 45.09 13.99 -0.88
CA SER A 608 46.21 13.50 -0.05
C SER A 608 47.43 13.09 -0.89
N LEU A 609 47.22 12.48 -2.07
CA LEU A 609 48.33 12.10 -2.97
C LEU A 609 49.06 13.33 -3.53
N ASP A 610 48.32 14.39 -3.88
CA ASP A 610 48.90 15.66 -4.35
C ASP A 610 49.72 16.35 -3.24
N GLU A 611 49.17 16.43 -2.02
CA GLU A 611 49.88 16.98 -0.85
C GLU A 611 51.21 16.24 -0.58
N MET A 612 51.21 14.91 -0.74
CA MET A 612 52.42 14.10 -0.61
C MET A 612 53.45 14.32 -1.73
N ASP A 613 52.99 14.47 -2.98
CA ASP A 613 53.87 14.75 -4.13
C ASP A 613 54.53 16.13 -3.99
N VAL A 614 53.77 17.15 -3.55
CA VAL A 614 54.29 18.49 -3.23
C VAL A 614 55.33 18.43 -2.12
N ALA A 615 55.04 17.73 -1.01
CA ALA A 615 56.00 17.59 0.09
C ALA A 615 57.31 16.89 -0.34
N GLN A 616 57.22 15.91 -1.24
CA GLN A 616 58.39 15.23 -1.81
C GLN A 616 59.19 16.16 -2.75
N ASN A 617 58.52 16.98 -3.55
CA ASN A 617 59.16 17.96 -4.43
C ASN A 617 59.85 19.09 -3.65
N ASP A 618 59.29 19.54 -2.53
CA ASP A 618 59.92 20.52 -1.66
C ASP A 618 61.13 19.95 -0.91
N ALA A 619 61.02 18.70 -0.40
CA ALA A 619 62.14 18.01 0.24
C ALA A 619 63.33 17.77 -0.72
N SER A 620 63.06 17.56 -2.01
CA SER A 620 64.11 17.37 -3.04
C SER A 620 64.71 18.67 -3.57
N ARG A 621 64.05 19.84 -3.38
CA ARG A 621 64.59 21.17 -3.71
C ARG A 621 65.42 21.81 -2.59
N GLY A 622 65.30 21.31 -1.36
CA GLY A 622 66.06 21.79 -0.19
C GLY A 622 67.44 21.14 0.02
N VAL A 623 67.90 20.31 -0.92
CA VAL A 623 69.19 19.59 -0.89
C VAL A 623 70.22 20.26 -1.80
#